data_AF-A0A419FBI3-F1
#
_entry.id   AF-A0A419FBI3-F1
#
_cell.length_a   1.000
_cell.length_b   1.000
_cell.length_c   1.000
_cell.angle_alpha   90.00
_cell.angle_beta   90.00
_cell.angle_gamma   90.00
#
_symmetry.space_group_name_H-M   'P 1'
#
loop_
_entity.id
_entity.type
_entity.pdbx_description
1 polymer ?
#
loop_
_entity_poly.entity_id
_entity_poly.type
_entity_poly.pdbx_seq_one_letter_code
_entity_poly.pdbx_strand_id
1 'polypeptide(L)' 'MPCLTSDGRLTESAKEMLQLLDAPRTPDQVAQLIGLPLYRIRASLREMVEAGLVEQRDDHYATLEAGRKKLAEQS' A
#
# COMPACT_ATOMS: atom_id res chain seq x y z
N MET A 1 2.83 -7.61 -9.50
CA MET A 1 4.14 -7.13 -9.01
C MET A 1 4.03 -7.17 -7.52
N PRO A 2 4.96 -7.84 -6.83
CA PRO A 2 4.94 -7.84 -5.39
C PRO A 2 5.17 -6.42 -4.87
N CYS A 3 4.49 -6.03 -3.80
CA CYS A 3 4.69 -4.74 -3.14
C CYS A 3 6.10 -4.63 -2.55
N LEU A 4 6.70 -5.78 -2.29
CA LEU A 4 8.02 -5.95 -1.73
C LEU A 4 8.95 -6.57 -2.77
N THR A 5 10.18 -6.07 -2.87
CA THR A 5 11.24 -6.76 -3.61
C THR A 5 11.66 -8.03 -2.86
N SER A 6 12.39 -8.93 -3.51
CA SER A 6 12.95 -10.13 -2.87
C SER A 6 13.81 -9.83 -1.64
N ASP A 7 14.35 -8.60 -1.57
CA ASP A 7 15.16 -8.09 -0.44
C ASP A 7 14.30 -7.44 0.67
N GLY A 8 12.97 -7.54 0.58
CA GLY A 8 12.04 -6.97 1.56
C GLY A 8 11.88 -5.45 1.51
N ARG A 9 12.44 -4.78 0.48
CA ARG A 9 12.29 -3.34 0.24
C ARG A 9 10.97 -3.00 -0.44
N LEU A 10 10.47 -1.80 -0.24
CA LEU A 10 9.28 -1.30 -0.90
C LEU A 10 9.60 -1.01 -2.37
N THR A 11 8.75 -1.48 -3.28
CA THR A 11 8.78 -1.03 -4.67
C THR A 11 8.26 0.41 -4.77
N GLU A 12 8.56 1.12 -5.86
CA GLU A 12 8.07 2.49 -6.08
C GLU A 12 6.54 2.58 -6.01
N SER A 13 5.84 1.63 -6.65
CA SER A 13 4.38 1.53 -6.55
C SER A 13 3.89 1.27 -5.11
N ALA A 14 4.69 0.59 -4.28
CA ALA A 14 4.34 0.37 -2.88
C ALA A 14 4.51 1.64 -2.04
N LYS A 15 5.59 2.41 -2.27
CA LYS A 15 5.81 3.70 -1.61
C LYS A 15 4.68 4.67 -1.92
N GLU A 16 4.30 4.78 -3.19
CA GLU A 16 3.23 5.66 -3.67
C GLU A 16 1.86 5.28 -3.04
N MET A 17 1.58 3.98 -2.92
CA MET A 17 0.37 3.49 -2.23
C MET A 17 0.36 3.86 -0.74
N LEU A 18 1.48 3.64 -0.03
CA LEU A 18 1.59 3.96 1.39
C LEU A 18 1.42 5.47 1.66
N GLN A 19 1.90 6.32 0.76
CA GLN A 19 1.69 7.77 0.82
C GLN A 19 0.22 8.14 0.61
N LEU A 20 -0.45 7.53 -0.36
CA LEU A 20 -1.87 7.77 -0.62
C LEU A 20 -2.77 7.31 0.54
N LEU A 21 -2.40 6.22 1.19
CA LEU A 21 -3.11 5.59 2.32
C LEU A 21 -2.79 6.23 3.68
N ASP A 22 -1.99 7.32 3.72
CA ASP A 22 -1.87 8.15 4.91
C ASP A 22 -3.23 8.76 5.33
N ALA A 23 -4.13 8.89 4.36
CA ALA A 23 -5.57 9.03 4.59
C ALA A 23 -6.31 7.72 4.25
N PRO A 24 -7.32 7.30 5.04
CA PRO A 24 -8.11 6.11 4.72
C PRO A 24 -8.77 6.22 3.33
N ARG A 25 -8.55 5.24 2.45
CA ARG A 25 -9.11 5.21 1.09
C ARG A 25 -9.61 3.83 0.70
N THR A 26 -10.58 3.80 -0.22
CA THR A 26 -11.02 2.55 -0.83
C THR A 26 -10.07 2.09 -1.94
N PRO A 27 -10.04 0.78 -2.28
CA PRO A 27 -9.26 0.28 -3.41
C PRO A 27 -9.55 1.00 -4.73
N ASP A 28 -10.80 1.40 -4.97
CA ASP A 28 -11.23 2.14 -6.15
C ASP A 28 -10.61 3.54 -6.21
N GLN A 29 -10.59 4.26 -5.09
CA GLN A 29 -9.95 5.58 -5.01
C GLN A 29 -8.44 5.47 -5.27
N VAL A 30 -7.79 4.47 -4.68
CA VAL A 30 -6.36 4.23 -4.88
C VAL A 30 -6.07 3.87 -6.34
N ALA A 31 -6.90 3.03 -6.97
CA ALA A 31 -6.77 2.68 -8.39
C ALA A 31 -6.90 3.90 -9.30
N GLN A 32 -7.83 4.81 -9.01
CA GLN A 32 -7.98 6.05 -9.77
C GLN A 32 -6.78 6.99 -9.62
N LEU A 33 -6.21 7.11 -8.40
CA LEU A 33 -5.09 8.00 -8.12
C LEU A 33 -3.77 7.49 -8.69
N ILE A 34 -3.50 6.20 -8.60
CA ILE A 34 -2.27 5.58 -9.12
C ILE A 34 -2.38 5.28 -10.63
N GLY A 35 -3.60 5.17 -11.17
CA GLY A 35 -3.80 4.81 -12.58
C GLY A 35 -3.52 3.34 -12.89
N LEU A 36 -3.58 2.46 -11.87
CA LEU A 36 -3.41 1.02 -12.03
C LEU A 36 -4.76 0.29 -11.97
N PRO A 37 -4.91 -0.86 -12.65
CA PRO A 37 -6.13 -1.64 -12.60
C PRO A 37 -6.53 -2.05 -11.17
N LEU A 38 -7.83 -2.00 -10.86
CA LEU A 38 -8.37 -2.30 -9.52
C LEU A 38 -7.94 -3.66 -8.98
N TYR A 39 -7.93 -4.71 -9.81
CA TYR A 39 -7.52 -6.05 -9.39
C TYR A 39 -6.06 -6.08 -8.91
N ARG A 40 -5.20 -5.23 -9.48
CA ARG A 40 -3.79 -5.09 -9.11
C ARG A 40 -3.68 -4.38 -7.76
N ILE A 41 -4.40 -3.27 -7.59
CA ILE A 41 -4.46 -2.55 -6.31
C ILE A 41 -4.96 -3.48 -5.19
N ARG A 42 -6.03 -4.24 -5.43
CA ARG A 42 -6.55 -5.20 -4.45
C ARG A 42 -5.54 -6.30 -4.09
N ALA A 43 -4.76 -6.78 -5.06
CA ALA A 43 -3.69 -7.74 -4.78
C ALA A 43 -2.59 -7.10 -3.92
N SER A 44 -2.15 -5.89 -4.30
CA SER A 44 -1.12 -5.17 -3.57
C SER A 44 -1.54 -4.81 -2.13
N LEU A 45 -2.76 -4.33 -1.93
CA LEU A 45 -3.28 -4.01 -0.61
C LEU A 45 -3.31 -5.26 0.29
N ARG A 46 -3.71 -6.43 -0.23
CA ARG A 46 -3.68 -7.68 0.53
C ARG A 46 -2.26 -8.05 0.97
N GLU A 47 -1.28 -7.99 0.08
CA GLU A 47 0.13 -8.23 0.43
C GLU A 47 0.63 -7.25 1.49
N MET A 48 0.24 -5.97 1.42
CA MET A 48 0.63 -4.97 2.41
C MET A 48 -0.04 -5.20 3.78
N VAL A 49 -1.29 -5.70 3.79
CA VAL A 49 -1.96 -6.13 5.03
C VAL A 49 -1.24 -7.32 5.65
N GLU A 50 -0.91 -8.34 4.85
CA GLU A 50 -0.15 -9.51 5.30
C GLU A 50 1.24 -9.13 5.82
N ALA A 51 1.87 -8.11 5.22
CA ALA A 51 3.14 -7.56 5.67
C ALA A 51 3.03 -6.61 6.88
N GLY A 52 1.82 -6.34 7.39
CA GLY A 52 1.58 -5.44 8.52
C GLY A 52 1.88 -3.97 8.25
N LEU A 53 1.87 -3.54 6.98
CA LEU A 53 2.19 -2.16 6.57
C LEU A 53 0.95 -1.28 6.48
N VAL A 54 -0.18 -1.87 6.14
CA VAL A 54 -1.50 -1.22 6.10
C VAL A 54 -2.49 -2.08 6.84
N GLU A 55 -3.57 -1.46 7.31
CA GLU A 55 -4.72 -2.16 7.87
C GLU A 55 -5.92 -1.98 6.97
N GLN A 56 -6.78 -2.99 6.93
CA GLN A 56 -8.10 -2.89 6.32
C GLN A 56 -9.12 -2.62 7.43
N ARG A 57 -9.89 -1.54 7.28
CA ARG A 57 -11.04 -1.19 8.12
C ARG A 57 -12.26 -1.06 7.20
N ASP A 58 -13.16 -2.04 7.27
CA ASP A 58 -14.29 -2.18 6.34
C ASP A 58 -13.82 -2.21 4.87
N ASP A 59 -14.28 -1.26 4.06
CA ASP A 59 -13.88 -1.07 2.66
C ASP A 59 -12.69 -0.10 2.48
N HIS A 60 -12.14 0.42 3.58
CA HIS A 60 -11.03 1.37 3.55
C HIS A 60 -9.73 0.72 3.99
N TYR A 61 -8.64 1.23 3.45
CA TYR A 61 -7.29 0.88 3.84
C TYR A 61 -6.59 2.12 4.39
N ALA A 62 -5.75 1.92 5.41
CA ALA A 62 -4.97 2.98 6.01
C ALA A 62 -3.55 2.50 6.34
N THR A 63 -2.57 3.39 6.20
CA THR A 63 -1.17 3.08 6.50
C THR A 63 -0.95 2.97 8.00
N LEU A 64 -0.37 1.85 8.43
CA LEU A 64 0.04 1.63 9.82
C LEU A 64 1.33 2.37 10.14
N GLU A 65 1.67 2.47 11.42
CA GLU A 65 2.95 3.03 11.85
C GLU A 65 4.15 2.27 11.26
N ALA A 66 4.08 0.94 11.15
CA ALA A 66 5.09 0.13 10.50
C ALA A 66 5.27 0.48 9.01
N GLY A 67 4.17 0.76 8.28
CA GLY A 67 4.21 1.22 6.90
C GLY A 67 4.90 2.58 6.76
N ARG A 68 4.54 3.54 7.62
CA ARG A 68 5.17 4.88 7.66
C ARG A 68 6.65 4.82 8.00
N LYS A 69 7.02 4.01 8.99
CA LYS A 69 8.42 3.80 9.36
C LYS A 69 9.22 3.20 8.21
N LYS A 70 8.69 2.15 7.57
CA LYS A 70 9.34 1.50 6.43
C LYS A 70 9.47 2.42 5.21
N LEU A 71 8.50 3.31 5.00
CA LEU A 71 8.59 4.37 4.00
C LEU A 71 9.69 5.37 4.34
N ALA A 72 9.77 5.84 5.58
CA ALA A 72 10.78 6.80 6.05
C ALA A 72 12.21 6.23 6.04
N GLU A 73 12.39 4.94 6.32
CA GLU A 73 13.68 4.23 6.24
C GLU A 73 14.20 4.08 4.79
N GLN A 74 13.34 4.27 3.79
CA GLN A 74 13.63 4.04 2.37
C GLN A 74 13.39 5.27 1.48
N SER A 75 13.11 6.44 2.09
CA SER A 75 12.91 7.73 1.41
C SER A 75 14.21 8.51 1.27
#